data_AF-A0A4Y2IXV3-F1
#
_entry.id   AF-A0A4Y2IXV3-F1
#
_cell.length_a   1.000
_cell.length_b   1.000
_cell.length_c   1.000
_cell.angle_alpha   90.00
_cell.angle_beta   90.00
_cell.angle_gamma   90.00
#
_symmetry.space_group_name_H-M   'P 1'
#
loop_
_entity.id
_entity.type
_entity.pdbx_description
1 polymer ?
#
loop_
_entity_poly.entity_id
_entity_poly.type
_entity_poly.pdbx_seq_one_letter_code
_entity_poly.pdbx_strand_id
1 'polypeptide(L)'
;MRKKNSLILEQLAFLGITAGAHRLWSHRSYKAKWPLRVFLCILNIVAFQNDIYEWSRDHRVNHKFTDTDADPHNIKRGFFFVRIGSLLCKKHPDVAKKGKTIFLEDLSADPIVRFQRR
;
A
#
# COMPACT_ATOMS: atom_id res chain seq x y z
N MET A 1 -30.05 -7.00 12.01
CA MET A 1 -29.41 -5.66 12.16
C MET A 1 -27.88 -5.64 12.13
N ARG A 2 -27.14 -6.76 12.16
CA ARG A 2 -25.66 -6.78 12.26
C ARG A 2 -24.88 -6.44 10.96
N LYS A 3 -25.48 -6.60 9.77
CA LYS A 3 -24.80 -6.44 8.47
C LYS A 3 -24.52 -4.99 8.04
N LYS A 4 -25.27 -4.00 8.56
CA LYS A 4 -25.09 -2.59 8.16
C LYS A 4 -23.79 -2.00 8.70
N ASN A 5 -23.41 -2.38 9.92
CA ASN A 5 -22.22 -1.84 10.57
C ASN A 5 -20.93 -2.41 9.95
N SER A 6 -20.94 -3.67 9.49
CA SER A 6 -19.78 -4.27 8.80
C SER A 6 -19.53 -3.62 7.45
N LEU A 7 -20.59 -3.28 6.70
CA LEU A 7 -20.46 -2.62 5.39
C LEU A 7 -19.82 -1.22 5.50
N ILE A 8 -20.15 -0.47 6.57
CA ILE A 8 -19.54 0.85 6.81
C ILE A 8 -18.04 0.70 7.09
N LEU A 9 -17.65 -0.28 7.91
CA LEU A 9 -16.25 -0.52 8.22
C LEU A 9 -15.44 -0.92 6.98
N GLU A 10 -16.00 -1.78 6.12
CA GLU A 10 -15.39 -2.18 4.84
C GLU A 10 -15.17 -0.98 3.90
N GLN A 11 -16.17 -0.11 3.77
CA GLN A 11 -16.06 1.11 2.95
C GLN A 11 -15.00 2.06 3.48
N LEU A 12 -14.93 2.22 4.80
CA LEU A 12 -13.92 3.06 5.45
C LEU A 12 -12.51 2.47 5.27
N ALA A 13 -12.35 1.15 5.40
CA ALA A 13 -11.09 0.47 5.10
C ALA A 13 -10.66 0.70 3.64
N PHE A 14 -11.58 0.53 2.70
CA PHE A 14 -11.33 0.77 1.28
C PHE A 14 -10.93 2.22 0.99
N LEU A 15 -11.53 3.19 1.70
CA LEU A 15 -11.15 4.59 1.62
C LEU A 15 -9.72 4.83 2.13
N GLY A 16 -9.32 4.18 3.22
CA GLY A 16 -7.95 4.22 3.75
C GLY A 16 -6.89 3.72 2.74
N ILE A 17 -7.22 2.69 1.97
CA ILE A 17 -6.35 2.22 0.87
C ILE A 17 -6.40 3.19 -0.31
N THR A 18 -7.58 3.49 -0.84
CA THR A 18 -7.71 4.21 -2.12
C THR A 18 -7.39 5.69 -2.04
N ALA A 19 -7.94 6.40 -1.06
CA ALA A 19 -7.65 7.81 -0.87
C ALA A 19 -6.31 8.01 -0.16
N GLY A 20 -5.99 7.14 0.81
CA GLY A 20 -4.73 7.16 1.56
C GLY A 20 -3.58 6.50 0.81
N ALA A 21 -3.31 5.23 1.11
CA ALA A 21 -2.10 4.52 0.67
C ALA A 21 -1.83 4.68 -0.83
N HIS A 22 -2.87 4.57 -1.66
CA HIS A 22 -2.79 4.67 -3.10
C HIS A 22 -2.58 6.10 -3.61
N ARG A 23 -3.58 6.99 -3.47
CA ARG A 23 -3.53 8.32 -4.11
C ARG A 23 -2.66 9.33 -3.35
N LEU A 24 -2.72 9.35 -2.03
CA LEU A 24 -1.99 10.31 -1.21
C LEU A 24 -0.52 9.91 -1.09
N TRP A 25 -0.25 8.73 -0.53
CA TRP A 25 1.13 8.34 -0.20
C TRP A 25 1.86 7.73 -1.39
N SER A 26 1.25 6.88 -2.21
CA SER A 26 1.99 6.25 -3.32
C SER A 26 2.15 7.17 -4.52
N HIS A 27 1.06 7.79 -4.99
CA HIS A 27 1.06 8.62 -6.20
C HIS A 27 1.21 10.13 -5.95
N ARG A 28 1.07 10.59 -4.71
CA ARG A 28 1.13 12.03 -4.37
C ARG A 28 0.18 12.88 -5.23
N SER A 29 -0.98 12.33 -5.57
CA SER A 29 -1.95 12.98 -6.46
C SER A 29 -2.57 14.25 -5.85
N TYR A 30 -2.47 14.41 -4.54
CA TYR A 30 -2.93 15.60 -3.82
C TYR A 30 -2.13 15.78 -2.52
N LYS A 31 -2.24 16.97 -1.92
CA LYS A 31 -1.65 17.29 -0.61
C LYS A 31 -2.75 17.33 0.44
N ALA A 32 -2.53 16.68 1.58
CA ALA A 32 -3.45 16.66 2.71
C ALA A 32 -2.82 17.35 3.93
N LYS A 33 -3.63 18.13 4.66
CA LYS A 33 -3.24 18.64 5.98
C LYS A 33 -3.20 17.48 7.00
N TRP A 34 -2.51 17.69 8.11
CA TRP A 34 -2.29 16.65 9.12
C TRP A 34 -3.56 15.96 9.63
N PRO A 35 -4.74 16.61 9.81
CA PRO A 35 -5.92 15.91 10.33
C PRO A 35 -6.43 14.83 9.37
N LEU A 36 -6.50 15.16 8.08
CA LEU A 36 -6.91 14.21 7.04
C LEU A 36 -5.91 13.05 6.92
N ARG A 37 -4.61 13.34 7.06
CA ARG A 37 -3.55 12.31 7.05
C ARG A 37 -3.70 11.33 8.20
N VAL A 38 -3.94 11.83 9.41
CA VAL A 38 -4.21 10.99 10.59
C VAL A 38 -5.47 10.15 10.39
N PHE A 39 -6.55 10.77 9.91
CA PHE A 39 -7.79 10.06 9.62
C PHE A 39 -7.59 8.92 8.61
N LEU A 40 -6.95 9.19 7.47
CA LEU A 40 -6.67 8.18 6.46
C LEU A 40 -5.70 7.10 6.95
N CYS A 41 -4.78 7.44 7.86
CA CYS A 41 -3.89 6.48 8.51
C CYS A 41 -4.67 5.49 9.38
N ILE A 42 -5.61 5.97 10.19
CA ILE A 42 -6.49 5.12 10.99
C ILE A 42 -7.30 4.18 10.09
N LEU A 43 -7.86 4.71 9.01
CA LEU A 43 -8.60 3.90 8.05
C LEU A 43 -7.73 2.85 7.34
N ASN A 44 -6.47 3.17 7.05
CA ASN A 44 -5.51 2.23 6.49
C ASN A 44 -5.18 1.10 7.47
N ILE A 45 -5.04 1.39 8.77
CA ILE A 45 -4.84 0.36 9.82
C ILE A 45 -6.00 -0.63 9.82
N VAL A 46 -7.24 -0.14 9.72
CA VAL A 46 -8.44 -1.00 9.65
C VAL A 46 -8.41 -1.93 8.44
N ALA A 47 -7.82 -1.51 7.32
CA ALA A 47 -7.74 -2.30 6.09
C ALA A 47 -6.74 -3.48 6.17
N PHE A 48 -5.77 -3.43 7.08
CA PHE A 48 -4.82 -4.52 7.35
C PHE A 48 -4.05 -5.04 6.13
N GLN A 49 -3.63 -4.14 5.23
CA GLN A 49 -2.85 -4.47 4.02
C GLN A 49 -1.38 -4.02 4.15
N ASN A 50 -0.70 -4.38 5.24
CA ASN A 50 0.61 -3.82 5.64
C ASN A 50 0.58 -2.32 5.97
N ASP A 51 1.68 -1.82 6.52
CA ASP A 51 1.83 -0.39 6.82
C ASP A 51 1.95 0.46 5.55
N ILE A 52 1.63 1.76 5.66
CA ILE A 52 1.63 2.70 4.53
C ILE A 52 2.99 2.71 3.82
N TYR A 53 4.10 2.63 4.54
CA TYR A 53 5.42 2.69 3.93
C TYR A 53 5.68 1.46 3.05
N GLU A 54 5.42 0.26 3.56
CA GLU A 54 5.60 -0.98 2.78
C GLU A 54 4.63 -1.06 1.61
N TRP A 55 3.34 -0.75 1.82
CA TRP A 55 2.34 -0.76 0.75
C TRP A 55 2.71 0.22 -0.36
N SER A 56 3.08 1.45 0.00
CA SER A 56 3.46 2.46 -0.97
C SER A 56 4.76 2.15 -1.70
N ARG A 57 5.74 1.55 -1.02
CA ARG A 57 6.96 1.05 -1.68
C ARG A 57 6.60 0.03 -2.74
N ASP A 58 5.88 -1.02 -2.36
CA ASP A 58 5.57 -2.13 -3.26
C ASP A 58 4.69 -1.67 -4.42
N HIS A 59 3.74 -0.76 -4.17
CA HIS A 59 2.92 -0.15 -5.21
C HIS A 59 3.74 0.67 -6.20
N ARG A 60 4.69 1.48 -5.73
CA ARG A 60 5.61 2.25 -6.60
C ARG A 60 6.52 1.32 -7.42
N VAL A 61 7.00 0.22 -6.81
CA VAL A 61 7.78 -0.80 -7.52
C VAL A 61 6.95 -1.46 -8.61
N ASN A 62 5.74 -1.92 -8.28
CA ASN A 62 4.79 -2.52 -9.22
C ASN A 62 4.57 -1.61 -10.44
N HIS A 63 4.25 -0.33 -10.22
CA HIS A 63 4.05 0.61 -11.33
C HIS A 63 5.29 0.85 -12.20
N LYS A 64 6.50 0.83 -11.60
CA LYS A 64 7.73 1.12 -12.33
C LYS A 64 8.26 -0.10 -13.09
N PHE A 65 8.02 -1.29 -12.58
CA PHE A 65 8.59 -2.54 -13.10
C PHE A 65 7.53 -3.58 -13.45
N THR A 66 6.34 -3.12 -13.85
CA THR A 66 5.19 -3.96 -14.21
C THR A 66 5.59 -5.08 -15.16
N ASP A 67 5.04 -6.27 -14.94
CA ASP A 67 5.26 -7.46 -15.77
C ASP A 67 6.73 -7.93 -15.85
N THR A 68 7.53 -7.61 -14.83
CA THR A 68 8.90 -8.11 -14.66
C THR A 68 9.05 -8.86 -13.33
N ASP A 69 10.17 -9.54 -13.09
CA ASP A 69 10.43 -10.21 -11.82
C ASP A 69 10.64 -9.25 -10.64
N ALA A 70 10.75 -7.95 -10.91
CA ALA A 70 10.76 -6.91 -9.89
C ALA A 70 9.35 -6.46 -9.48
N ASP A 71 8.30 -6.85 -10.21
CA ASP A 71 6.91 -6.61 -9.83
C ASP A 71 6.48 -7.59 -8.72
N PRO A 72 6.10 -7.09 -7.52
CA PRO A 72 5.60 -7.94 -6.44
C PRO A 72 4.39 -8.79 -6.83
N HIS A 73 3.60 -8.34 -7.80
CA HIS A 73 2.37 -8.96 -8.27
C HIS A 73 2.43 -9.30 -9.77
N ASN A 74 3.61 -9.70 -10.26
CA ASN A 74 3.85 -10.02 -11.67
C ASN A 74 2.79 -10.96 -12.26
N ILE A 75 1.99 -10.44 -13.20
CA ILE A 75 0.89 -11.18 -13.84
C ILE A 75 1.35 -12.33 -14.72
N LYS A 76 2.60 -12.30 -15.21
CA LYS A 76 3.17 -13.39 -16.01
C LYS A 76 3.34 -14.67 -15.20
N ARG A 77 3.31 -14.60 -13.86
CA ARG A 77 3.32 -15.76 -12.96
C ARG A 77 1.94 -16.41 -12.79
N GLY A 78 0.92 -15.90 -13.48
CA GLY A 78 -0.40 -16.48 -13.57
C GLY A 78 -1.41 -15.93 -12.55
N PHE A 79 -2.68 -16.23 -12.80
CA PHE A 79 -3.84 -15.71 -12.04
C PHE A 79 -3.75 -15.95 -10.53
N PHE A 80 -3.39 -17.16 -10.10
CA PHE A 80 -3.33 -17.49 -8.68
C PHE A 80 -2.22 -16.73 -7.95
N PHE A 81 -1.11 -16.45 -8.64
CA PHE A 81 0.00 -15.71 -8.06
C PHE A 81 -0.39 -14.26 -7.73
N VAL A 82 -1.04 -13.57 -8.68
CA VAL A 82 -1.44 -12.17 -8.46
C VAL A 82 -2.58 -12.02 -7.46
N ARG A 83 -3.45 -13.03 -7.34
CA ARG A 83 -4.61 -12.98 -6.43
C ARG A 83 -4.25 -13.22 -4.97
N ILE A 84 -3.38 -14.19 -4.70
CA ILE A 84 -3.00 -14.55 -3.32
C ILE A 84 -1.57 -15.10 -3.21
N GLY A 85 -1.05 -15.73 -4.26
CA GLY A 85 0.26 -16.40 -4.20
C GLY A 85 1.43 -15.47 -3.88
N SER A 86 1.38 -14.21 -4.33
CA SER A 86 2.39 -13.20 -4.01
C SER A 86 2.50 -12.89 -2.51
N LEU A 87 1.44 -13.10 -1.73
CA LEU A 87 1.43 -12.95 -0.27
C LEU A 87 1.91 -14.21 0.46
N LEU A 88 1.76 -15.38 -0.18
CA LEU A 88 2.09 -16.68 0.41
C LEU A 88 3.51 -17.16 0.06
N CYS A 89 4.14 -16.55 -0.94
CA CYS A 89 5.48 -16.88 -1.38
C CYS A 89 6.50 -15.81 -0.97
N LYS A 90 7.77 -16.20 -0.83
CA LYS A 90 8.85 -15.22 -0.73
C LYS A 90 8.89 -14.37 -2.00
N LYS A 91 8.99 -13.04 -1.81
CA LYS A 91 9.16 -12.08 -2.91
C LYS A 91 10.41 -12.44 -3.71
N HIS A 92 10.36 -12.25 -5.02
CA HIS A 92 11.52 -12.45 -5.87
C HIS A 92 12.64 -11.47 -5.45
N PRO A 93 13.94 -11.86 -5.48
CA PRO A 93 15.04 -11.00 -5.03
C PRO A 93 15.07 -9.64 -5.73
N ASP A 94 14.62 -9.57 -6.98
CA ASP A 94 14.58 -8.32 -7.75
C ASP A 94 13.58 -7.30 -7.20
N VAL A 95 12.51 -7.75 -6.52
CA VAL A 95 11.57 -6.85 -5.83
C VAL A 95 12.32 -6.04 -4.77
N ALA A 96 13.17 -6.70 -3.98
CA ALA A 96 13.97 -6.03 -2.96
C ALA A 96 15.09 -5.17 -3.58
N LYS A 97 15.78 -5.69 -4.60
CA LYS A 97 16.88 -4.99 -5.27
C LYS A 97 16.40 -3.71 -5.97
N LYS A 98 15.31 -3.79 -6.73
CA LYS A 98 14.71 -2.64 -7.42
C LYS A 98 13.92 -1.75 -6.48
N GLY A 99 13.36 -2.29 -5.39
CA GLY A 99 12.73 -1.52 -4.32
C GLY A 99 13.66 -0.46 -3.71
N LYS A 100 14.97 -0.75 -3.60
CA LYS A 100 15.99 0.23 -3.16
C LYS A 100 16.20 1.40 -4.12
N THR A 101 15.75 1.29 -5.37
CA THR A 101 15.86 2.35 -6.39
C THR A 101 14.64 3.27 -6.45
N ILE A 102 13.63 2.99 -5.63
CA ILE A 102 12.44 3.81 -5.50
C ILE A 102 12.72 4.91 -4.48
N PHE A 103 12.41 6.16 -4.85
CA PHE A 103 12.41 7.28 -3.92
C PHE A 103 11.32 7.06 -2.86
N LEU A 104 11.69 7.11 -1.58
CA LEU A 104 10.80 6.86 -0.41
C LEU A 104 11.02 7.88 0.71
N GLU A 105 11.93 8.83 0.51
CA GLU A 105 12.31 9.85 1.49
C GLU A 105 11.11 10.70 1.92
N ASP A 106 10.13 10.88 1.03
CA ASP A 106 8.87 11.54 1.36
C ASP A 106 8.05 10.78 2.41
N LEU A 107 8.04 9.45 2.34
CA LEU A 107 7.34 8.59 3.29
C LEU A 107 8.13 8.49 4.60
N SER A 108 9.46 8.42 4.52
CA SER A 108 10.33 8.41 5.71
C SER A 108 10.30 9.76 6.47
N ALA A 109 10.13 10.88 5.77
CA ALA A 109 10.02 12.20 6.39
C ALA A 109 8.66 12.42 7.06
N ASP A 110 7.61 11.73 6.60
CA ASP A 110 6.25 11.84 7.13
C ASP A 110 6.17 11.26 8.57
N PRO A 111 5.92 12.09 9.60
CA PRO A 111 5.84 11.62 10.99
C PRO A 111 4.66 10.67 11.24
N ILE A 112 3.57 10.78 10.48
CA ILE A 112 2.39 9.92 10.62
C ILE A 112 2.70 8.53 10.05
N VAL A 113 3.36 8.48 8.89
CA VAL A 113 3.79 7.21 8.28
C VAL A 113 4.82 6.52 9.18
N ARG A 114 5.80 7.27 9.71
CA ARG A 114 6.76 6.75 10.68
C ARG A 114 6.10 6.23 11.94
N PHE A 115 5.08 6.93 12.45
CA PHE A 115 4.34 6.50 13.63
C PHE A 115 3.60 5.19 13.38
N GLN A 116 2.91 5.05 12.26
CA GLN A 116 2.16 3.82 11.94
C GLN A 116 3.07 2.59 11.80
N ARG A 117 4.29 2.78 11.28
CA ARG A 117 5.24 1.70 11.03
C ARG A 117 5.95 1.20 12.30
N ARG A 118 5.95 1.99 13.37
CA ARG A 118 6.64 1.69 14.64
C ARG A 118 5.89 0.64 15.45
#